data_AF-A0A4S4CJB3-F1
#
_entry.id   AF-A0A4S4CJB3-F1
#
_cell.length_a   1.000
_cell.length_b   1.000
_cell.length_c   1.000
_cell.angle_alpha   90.00
_cell.angle_beta   90.00
_cell.angle_gamma   90.00
#
_symmetry.space_group_name_H-M   'P 1'
#
loop_
_entity.id
_entity.type
_entity.pdbx_description
1 polymer ?
#
loop_
_entity_poly.entity_id
_entity_poly.type
_entity_poly.pdbx_seq_one_letter_code
_entity_poly.pdbx_strand_id
1 'polypeptide(L)'
;MSLAAALDAGYPDVLTVYAALAPSERVGAASLALSYGRPSLAARWAIDAGHHDPLTLAAALLRLGRATDALDLLEAQPDAARTAVLRARARWQLGQRADQADVARILARREGDTPALMAAVTLAGEQALGAPYAALRTLAEGLRVSEQLGQPADAHLLSVLAHAQLKLGGSKGRRTAARALERSVARSPARVLALLALRRDSEALAEARDGEIHPVWWEALQSGRPEPDSASSASSREG
;
A
#
# COMPACT_ATOMS: atom_id res chain seq x y z
N MET A 1 18.92 -2.39 24.63
CA MET A 1 18.30 -2.91 23.39
C MET A 1 17.66 -1.73 22.67
N SER A 2 17.86 -1.55 21.36
CA SER A 2 17.22 -0.45 20.62
C SER A 2 15.76 -0.79 20.29
N LEU A 3 14.91 0.22 20.05
CA LEU A 3 13.52 -0.01 19.64
C LEU A 3 13.42 -0.83 18.34
N ALA A 4 14.32 -0.60 17.39
CA ALA A 4 14.40 -1.37 16.15
C ALA A 4 14.68 -2.86 16.40
N ALA A 5 15.66 -3.17 17.28
CA ALA A 5 15.96 -4.55 17.64
C ALA A 5 14.78 -5.22 18.36
N ALA A 6 14.06 -4.48 19.21
CA ALA A 6 12.89 -4.99 19.91
C ALA A 6 11.69 -5.24 18.95
N LEU A 7 11.50 -4.37 17.94
CA LEU A 7 10.48 -4.56 16.90
C LEU A 7 10.74 -5.82 16.06
N ASP A 8 12.00 -6.13 15.82
CA ASP A 8 12.40 -7.34 15.11
C ASP A 8 12.17 -8.60 15.95
N ALA A 9 12.63 -8.58 17.21
CA ALA A 9 12.46 -9.68 18.17
C ALA A 9 10.99 -9.98 18.51
N GLY A 10 10.12 -8.97 18.51
CA GLY A 10 8.68 -9.10 18.77
C GLY A 10 8.27 -8.83 20.23
N TYR A 11 7.07 -9.27 20.58
CA TYR A 11 6.52 -9.12 21.93
C TYR A 11 7.12 -10.14 22.92
N PRO A 12 7.24 -9.82 24.23
CA PRO A 12 6.78 -8.61 24.92
C PRO A 12 7.79 -7.44 24.97
N ASP A 13 9.06 -7.69 24.62
CA ASP A 13 10.19 -6.77 24.82
C ASP A 13 9.98 -5.38 24.20
N VAL A 14 9.29 -5.32 23.06
CA VAL A 14 8.96 -4.06 22.37
C VAL A 14 8.16 -3.07 23.24
N LEU A 15 7.27 -3.57 24.11
CA LEU A 15 6.46 -2.71 24.98
C LEU A 15 7.29 -2.10 26.09
N THR A 16 8.16 -2.91 26.70
CA THR A 16 9.07 -2.48 27.76
C THR A 16 10.06 -1.46 27.24
N VAL A 17 10.65 -1.70 26.06
CA VAL A 17 11.58 -0.75 25.44
C VAL A 17 10.87 0.55 25.11
N TYR A 18 9.69 0.52 24.50
CA TYR A 18 8.92 1.74 24.19
C TYR A 18 8.54 2.54 25.44
N ALA A 19 8.08 1.87 26.50
CA ALA A 19 7.68 2.52 27.74
C ALA A 19 8.86 3.25 28.43
N ALA A 20 10.07 2.73 28.26
CA ALA A 20 11.29 3.33 28.81
C ALA A 20 11.82 4.53 28.00
N LEU A 21 11.32 4.78 26.79
CA LEU A 21 11.75 5.91 25.96
C LEU A 21 11.23 7.25 26.52
N ALA A 22 12.09 8.27 26.48
CA ALA A 22 11.69 9.64 26.73
C ALA A 22 10.72 10.13 25.65
N PRO A 23 9.82 11.11 25.93
CA PRO A 23 8.84 11.58 24.95
C PRO A 23 9.44 12.05 23.62
N SER A 24 10.61 12.70 23.64
CA SER A 24 11.32 13.12 22.43
C SER A 24 11.85 11.95 21.60
N GLU A 25 12.17 10.82 22.23
CA GLU A 25 12.66 9.60 21.57
C GLU A 25 11.51 8.75 20.99
N ARG A 26 10.27 9.02 21.41
CA ARG A 26 9.07 8.39 20.84
C ARG A 26 8.68 8.99 19.49
N VAL A 27 9.23 10.15 19.11
CA VAL A 27 9.02 10.76 17.80
C VAL A 27 9.50 9.80 16.72
N GLY A 28 8.61 9.47 15.77
CA GLY A 28 8.90 8.51 14.70
C GLY A 28 8.80 7.04 15.08
N ALA A 29 8.55 6.68 16.34
CA ALA A 29 8.38 5.29 16.77
C ALA A 29 7.20 4.60 16.05
N ALA A 30 6.10 5.33 15.82
CA ALA A 30 4.95 4.82 15.07
C ALA A 30 5.32 4.48 13.61
N SER A 31 6.04 5.39 12.94
CA SER A 31 6.51 5.18 11.56
C SER A 31 7.49 4.01 11.48
N LEU A 32 8.39 3.89 12.47
CA LEU A 32 9.30 2.75 12.59
C LEU A 32 8.55 1.43 12.82
N ALA A 33 7.54 1.40 13.69
CA ALA A 33 6.71 0.21 13.87
C ALA A 33 6.02 -0.21 12.57
N LEU A 34 5.50 0.77 11.82
CA LEU A 34 4.83 0.50 10.54
C LEU A 34 5.80 -0.05 9.49
N SER A 35 7.03 0.49 9.41
CA SER A 35 8.05 0.01 8.48
C SER A 35 8.55 -1.40 8.80
N TYR A 36 8.51 -1.80 10.07
CA TYR A 36 8.75 -3.18 10.52
C TYR A 36 7.54 -4.10 10.34
N GLY A 37 6.41 -3.60 9.82
CA GLY A 37 5.19 -4.40 9.62
C GLY A 37 4.44 -4.71 10.91
N ARG A 38 4.41 -3.76 11.85
CA ARG A 38 3.62 -3.84 13.09
C ARG A 38 2.54 -2.73 13.11
N PRO A 39 1.52 -2.81 12.25
CA PRO A 39 0.55 -1.72 12.11
C PRO A 39 -0.29 -1.50 13.38
N SER A 40 -0.59 -2.52 14.19
CA SER A 40 -1.30 -2.32 15.46
C SER A 40 -0.48 -1.50 16.45
N LEU A 41 0.84 -1.74 16.52
CA LEU A 41 1.75 -0.92 17.33
C LEU A 41 1.83 0.50 16.77
N ALA A 42 1.99 0.65 15.46
CA ALA A 42 2.04 1.95 14.80
C ALA A 42 0.79 2.78 15.08
N ALA A 43 -0.40 2.19 14.93
CA ALA A 43 -1.67 2.86 15.19
C ALA A 43 -1.77 3.32 16.65
N ARG A 44 -1.40 2.45 17.60
CA ARG A 44 -1.44 2.79 19.03
C ARG A 44 -0.44 3.89 19.39
N TRP A 45 0.76 3.88 18.83
CA TRP A 45 1.80 4.85 19.14
C TRP A 45 1.63 6.18 18.40
N ALA A 46 0.91 6.21 17.28
CA ALA A 46 0.61 7.44 16.54
C ALA A 46 -0.38 8.37 17.26
N ILE A 47 -1.03 7.89 18.32
CA ILE A 47 -1.96 8.64 19.19
C ILE A 47 -1.47 8.75 20.64
N ASP A 48 -0.21 8.37 20.93
CA ASP A 48 0.32 8.42 22.29
C ASP A 48 0.42 9.86 22.82
N ALA A 49 0.29 10.02 24.14
CA ALA A 49 0.29 11.32 24.78
C ALA A 49 1.62 12.05 24.54
N GLY A 50 1.60 13.09 23.69
CA GLY A 50 2.77 13.91 23.33
C GLY A 50 3.16 13.87 21.86
N HIS A 51 2.56 12.99 21.04
CA HIS A 51 2.80 12.97 19.60
C HIS A 51 1.57 12.46 18.84
N HIS A 52 1.07 13.28 17.91
CA HIS A 52 -0.03 12.91 17.03
C HIS A 52 0.44 12.92 15.58
N ASP A 53 0.48 11.74 14.94
CA ASP A 53 0.84 11.57 13.53
C ASP A 53 -0.34 10.94 12.76
N PRO A 54 -1.24 11.77 12.21
CA PRO A 54 -2.47 11.29 11.58
C PRO A 54 -2.19 10.51 10.28
N LEU A 55 -1.11 10.82 9.56
CA LEU A 55 -0.79 10.13 8.31
C LEU A 55 -0.26 8.73 8.58
N THR A 56 0.61 8.57 9.58
CA THR A 56 1.08 7.25 10.02
C THR A 56 -0.07 6.42 10.61
N LEU A 57 -0.95 7.03 11.40
CA LEU A 57 -2.14 6.37 11.92
C LEU A 57 -3.05 5.87 10.78
N ALA A 58 -3.37 6.73 9.81
CA ALA A 58 -4.17 6.35 8.65
C ALA A 58 -3.53 5.20 7.87
N ALA A 59 -2.23 5.26 7.58
CA ALA A 59 -1.51 4.20 6.87
C ALA A 59 -1.55 2.86 7.64
N ALA A 60 -1.42 2.90 8.97
CA ALA A 60 -1.54 1.73 9.83
C ALA A 60 -2.96 1.16 9.82
N LEU A 61 -4.00 1.99 9.95
CA LEU A 61 -5.41 1.59 9.88
C LEU A 61 -5.73 0.93 8.53
N LEU A 62 -5.24 1.48 7.42
CA LEU A 62 -5.41 0.89 6.09
C LEU A 62 -4.75 -0.49 5.95
N ARG A 63 -3.64 -0.71 6.64
CA ARG A 63 -2.99 -2.04 6.66
C ARG A 63 -3.83 -3.06 7.41
N LEU A 64 -4.48 -2.63 8.48
CA LEU A 64 -5.41 -3.41 9.29
C LEU A 64 -6.81 -3.57 8.65
N GLY A 65 -7.06 -2.99 7.47
CA GLY A 65 -8.36 -3.04 6.79
C GLY A 65 -9.41 -2.11 7.38
N ARG A 66 -9.02 -1.19 8.27
CA ARG A 66 -9.90 -0.21 8.92
C ARG A 66 -10.04 1.05 8.05
N ALA A 67 -10.53 0.86 6.83
CA ALA A 67 -10.58 1.91 5.81
C ALA A 67 -11.54 3.06 6.18
N THR A 68 -12.68 2.77 6.80
CA THR A 68 -13.62 3.79 7.30
C THR A 68 -12.95 4.71 8.32
N ASP A 69 -12.35 4.13 9.37
CA ASP A 69 -11.65 4.90 10.41
C ASP A 69 -10.51 5.74 9.83
N ALA A 70 -9.80 5.22 8.82
CA ALA A 70 -8.77 5.98 8.11
C ALA A 70 -9.36 7.16 7.34
N LEU A 71 -10.52 7.01 6.68
CA LEU A 71 -11.18 8.12 6.00
C LEU A 71 -11.62 9.20 6.98
N ASP A 72 -12.31 8.84 8.06
CA ASP A 72 -12.81 9.77 9.08
C ASP A 72 -11.65 10.61 9.65
N LEU A 73 -10.52 9.96 9.96
CA LEU A 73 -9.31 10.63 10.39
C LEU A 73 -8.75 11.60 9.33
N LEU A 74 -8.74 11.16 8.07
CA LEU A 74 -8.18 11.93 6.96
C LEU A 74 -9.07 13.10 6.55
N GLU A 75 -10.37 13.11 6.84
CA GLU A 75 -11.27 14.23 6.52
C GLU A 75 -10.83 15.54 7.17
N ALA A 76 -10.32 15.47 8.40
CA ALA A 76 -9.81 16.63 9.13
C ALA A 76 -8.42 17.09 8.67
N GLN A 77 -7.75 16.35 7.76
CA GLN A 77 -6.39 16.66 7.32
C GLN A 77 -6.37 17.59 6.09
N PRO A 78 -5.33 18.43 5.96
CA PRO A 78 -5.14 19.27 4.78
C PRO A 78 -5.16 18.47 3.49
N ASP A 79 -5.69 19.10 2.43
CA ASP A 79 -5.66 18.52 1.10
C ASP A 79 -4.24 18.64 0.51
N ALA A 80 -3.46 17.58 0.73
CA ALA A 80 -2.07 17.44 0.30
C ALA A 80 -1.89 16.05 -0.35
N ALA A 81 -0.85 15.88 -1.16
CA ALA A 81 -0.64 14.67 -1.95
C ALA A 81 -0.66 13.37 -1.11
N ARG A 82 -0.01 13.37 0.07
CA ARG A 82 0.01 12.22 0.98
C ARG A 82 -1.37 11.90 1.55
N THR A 83 -2.13 12.93 1.95
CA THR A 83 -3.52 12.76 2.41
C THR A 83 -4.38 12.20 1.28
N ALA A 84 -4.25 12.76 0.06
CA ALA A 84 -5.03 12.35 -1.10
C ALA A 84 -4.79 10.89 -1.48
N VAL A 85 -3.53 10.41 -1.47
CA VAL A 85 -3.24 9.00 -1.79
C VAL A 85 -3.77 8.04 -0.72
N LEU A 86 -3.71 8.41 0.57
CA LEU A 86 -4.28 7.59 1.65
C LEU A 86 -5.80 7.55 1.58
N ARG A 87 -6.46 8.68 1.28
CA ARG A 87 -7.92 8.73 1.03
C ARG A 87 -8.28 7.85 -0.16
N ALA A 88 -7.56 7.95 -1.28
CA ALA A 88 -7.78 7.12 -2.47
C ALA A 88 -7.64 5.63 -2.15
N ARG A 89 -6.62 5.24 -1.39
CA ARG A 89 -6.43 3.87 -0.91
C ARG A 89 -7.59 3.39 -0.05
N ALA A 90 -8.06 4.21 0.89
CA ALA A 90 -9.16 3.88 1.77
C ALA A 90 -10.46 3.65 0.98
N ARG A 91 -10.79 4.57 0.07
CA ARG A 91 -11.96 4.46 -0.81
C ARG A 91 -11.89 3.22 -1.68
N TRP A 92 -10.71 2.88 -2.21
CA TRP A 92 -10.50 1.64 -2.95
C TRP A 92 -10.77 0.39 -2.11
N GLN A 93 -10.29 0.34 -0.87
CA GLN A 93 -10.55 -0.77 0.06
C GLN A 93 -12.04 -0.91 0.39
N LEU A 94 -12.80 0.19 0.36
CA LEU A 94 -14.25 0.20 0.51
C LEU A 94 -15.01 -0.11 -0.78
N GLY A 95 -14.33 -0.43 -1.89
CA GLY A 95 -14.95 -0.71 -3.18
C GLY A 95 -15.53 0.52 -3.90
N GLN A 96 -15.07 1.72 -3.54
CA GLN A 96 -15.51 2.98 -4.15
C GLN A 96 -14.64 3.34 -5.37
N ARG A 97 -15.09 4.33 -6.18
CA ARG A 97 -14.57 4.66 -7.53
C ARG A 97 -13.04 4.77 -7.64
N ALA A 98 -12.54 4.38 -8.82
CA ALA A 98 -11.11 4.23 -9.14
C ALA A 98 -10.37 5.51 -9.58
N ASP A 99 -11.06 6.62 -9.84
CA ASP A 99 -10.44 7.85 -10.37
C ASP A 99 -9.62 8.64 -9.33
N GLN A 100 -9.75 8.33 -8.05
CA GLN A 100 -9.09 9.08 -6.98
C GLN A 100 -7.57 8.91 -6.93
N ALA A 101 -7.05 7.76 -7.40
CA ALA A 101 -5.61 7.56 -7.48
C ALA A 101 -4.97 8.49 -8.52
N ASP A 102 -5.69 8.81 -9.60
CA ASP A 102 -5.24 9.76 -10.62
C ASP A 102 -5.25 11.20 -10.09
N VAL A 103 -6.26 11.58 -9.31
CA VAL A 103 -6.29 12.88 -8.63
C VAL A 103 -5.10 13.03 -7.68
N ALA A 104 -4.85 12.02 -6.84
CA ALA A 104 -3.71 12.02 -5.93
C ALA A 104 -2.36 12.08 -6.68
N ARG A 105 -2.26 11.39 -7.84
CA ARG A 105 -1.09 11.42 -8.71
C ARG A 105 -0.81 12.82 -9.28
N ILE A 106 -1.84 13.51 -9.76
CA ILE A 106 -1.72 14.89 -10.28
C ILE A 106 -1.24 15.82 -9.16
N LEU A 107 -1.83 15.70 -7.97
CA LEU A 107 -1.46 16.51 -6.81
C LEU A 107 -0.01 16.26 -6.38
N ALA A 108 0.41 14.99 -6.29
CA ALA A 108 1.78 14.63 -5.95
C ALA A 108 2.83 15.19 -6.92
N ARG A 109 2.52 15.21 -8.23
CA ARG A 109 3.39 15.85 -9.22
C ARG A 109 3.49 17.35 -9.01
N ARG A 110 2.36 18.02 -8.73
CA ARG A 110 2.32 19.47 -8.50
C ARG A 110 3.12 19.86 -7.26
N GLU A 111 3.04 19.04 -6.20
CA GLU A 111 3.75 19.28 -4.95
C GLU A 111 5.22 18.82 -4.98
N GLY A 112 5.62 18.03 -5.97
CA GLY A 112 6.95 17.42 -6.02
C GLY A 112 7.17 16.33 -4.96
N ASP A 113 6.09 15.76 -4.40
CA ASP A 113 6.18 14.69 -3.40
C ASP A 113 6.36 13.33 -4.09
N THR A 114 7.61 12.95 -4.30
CA THR A 114 7.95 11.68 -4.96
C THR A 114 7.38 10.45 -4.23
N PRO A 115 7.49 10.31 -2.89
CA PRO A 115 6.85 9.21 -2.17
C PRO A 115 5.34 9.10 -2.44
N ALA A 116 4.61 10.22 -2.38
CA ALA A 116 3.18 10.24 -2.67
C ALA A 116 2.90 9.88 -4.14
N LEU A 117 3.74 10.36 -5.07
CA LEU A 117 3.63 10.04 -6.49
C LEU A 117 3.80 8.54 -6.75
N MET A 118 4.81 7.92 -6.15
CA MET A 118 5.06 6.49 -6.26
C MET A 118 3.89 5.67 -5.70
N ALA A 119 3.35 6.07 -4.55
CA ALA A 119 2.19 5.42 -3.95
C ALA A 119 0.93 5.56 -4.83
N ALA A 120 0.68 6.75 -5.40
CA ALA A 120 -0.47 7.02 -6.25
C ALA A 120 -0.40 6.27 -7.59
N VAL A 121 0.76 6.27 -8.25
CA VAL A 121 0.99 5.49 -9.48
C VAL A 121 0.83 4.00 -9.23
N THR A 122 1.31 3.50 -8.09
CA THR A 122 1.16 2.09 -7.72
C THR A 122 -0.31 1.73 -7.51
N LEU A 123 -1.05 2.52 -6.75
CA LEU A 123 -2.50 2.32 -6.54
C LEU A 123 -3.29 2.39 -7.84
N ALA A 124 -3.02 3.38 -8.72
CA ALA A 124 -3.68 3.48 -10.02
C ALA A 124 -3.35 2.26 -10.91
N GLY A 125 -2.11 1.76 -10.84
CA GLY A 125 -1.70 0.53 -11.50
C GLY A 125 -2.46 -0.70 -10.99
N GLU A 126 -2.66 -0.81 -9.67
CA GLU A 126 -3.46 -1.88 -9.05
C GLU A 126 -4.91 -1.87 -9.52
N GLN A 127 -5.54 -0.69 -9.50
CA GLN A 127 -6.92 -0.50 -9.94
C GLN A 127 -7.10 -0.85 -11.42
N ALA A 128 -6.08 -0.62 -12.25
CA ALA A 128 -6.09 -0.91 -13.67
C ALA A 128 -5.74 -2.37 -14.03
N LEU A 129 -5.57 -3.29 -13.07
CA LEU A 129 -5.15 -4.67 -13.36
C LEU A 129 -6.15 -5.50 -14.19
N GLY A 130 -7.42 -5.08 -14.27
CA GLY A 130 -8.38 -5.64 -15.23
C GLY A 130 -7.98 -5.37 -16.69
N ALA A 131 -7.26 -4.27 -16.95
CA ALA A 131 -6.74 -3.87 -18.24
C ALA A 131 -5.20 -3.83 -18.21
N PRO A 132 -4.51 -4.98 -18.36
CA PRO A 132 -3.08 -5.11 -18.05
C PRO A 132 -2.18 -4.12 -18.81
N TYR A 133 -2.47 -3.80 -20.08
CA TYR A 133 -1.72 -2.79 -20.82
C TYR A 133 -1.86 -1.37 -20.23
N ALA A 134 -3.04 -1.02 -19.72
CA ALA A 134 -3.25 0.25 -19.03
C ALA A 134 -2.46 0.28 -17.72
N ALA A 135 -2.52 -0.79 -16.92
CA ALA A 135 -1.72 -0.92 -15.70
C ALA A 135 -0.22 -0.77 -15.98
N LEU A 136 0.32 -1.45 -16.99
CA LEU A 136 1.74 -1.35 -17.36
C LEU A 136 2.16 0.07 -17.72
N ARG A 137 1.33 0.78 -18.50
CA ARG A 137 1.60 2.17 -18.90
C ARG A 137 1.62 3.11 -17.70
N THR A 138 0.69 2.94 -16.77
CA THR A 138 0.65 3.70 -15.51
C THR A 138 1.91 3.41 -14.68
N LEU A 139 2.24 2.14 -14.44
CA LEU A 139 3.38 1.73 -13.61
C LEU A 139 4.74 2.11 -14.21
N ALA A 140 4.84 2.26 -15.54
CA ALA A 140 6.04 2.75 -16.21
C ALA A 140 6.42 4.18 -15.81
N GLU A 141 5.48 4.98 -15.30
CA GLU A 141 5.80 6.28 -14.69
C GLU A 141 6.67 6.13 -13.45
N GLY A 142 6.28 5.28 -12.49
CA GLY A 142 7.04 5.11 -11.25
C GLY A 142 8.41 4.48 -11.47
N LEU A 143 8.54 3.60 -12.49
CA LEU A 143 9.85 3.11 -12.91
C LEU A 143 10.76 4.25 -13.41
N ARG A 144 10.25 5.14 -14.26
CA ARG A 144 10.99 6.30 -14.78
C ARG A 144 11.40 7.27 -13.67
N VAL A 145 10.50 7.54 -12.72
CA VAL A 145 10.81 8.40 -11.56
C VAL A 145 11.94 7.79 -10.73
N SER A 146 11.89 6.49 -10.45
CA SER A 146 12.95 5.79 -9.71
C SER A 146 14.30 5.89 -10.44
N GLU A 147 14.29 5.67 -11.75
CA GLU A 147 15.48 5.77 -12.61
C GLU A 147 16.08 7.18 -12.62
N GLN A 148 15.25 8.22 -12.77
CA GLN A 148 15.69 9.62 -12.76
C GLN A 148 16.34 10.03 -11.43
N LEU A 149 15.90 9.45 -10.32
CA LEU A 149 16.48 9.68 -9.00
C LEU A 149 17.69 8.80 -8.70
N GLY A 150 18.08 7.90 -9.61
CA GLY A 150 19.15 6.93 -9.37
C GLY A 150 18.81 5.93 -8.26
N GLN A 151 17.52 5.74 -7.95
CA GLN A 151 17.06 4.89 -6.86
C GLN A 151 16.56 3.54 -7.38
N PRO A 152 16.68 2.47 -6.58
CA PRO A 152 16.05 1.21 -6.91
C PRO A 152 14.52 1.40 -6.96
N ALA A 153 13.89 0.89 -8.02
CA ALA A 153 12.42 0.82 -8.08
C ALA A 153 11.81 0.18 -6.83
N ASP A 154 10.76 0.83 -6.33
CA ASP A 154 9.99 0.45 -5.15
C ASP A 154 9.45 -0.99 -5.24
N ALA A 155 9.52 -1.72 -4.13
CA ALA A 155 9.13 -3.13 -4.08
C ALA A 155 7.62 -3.34 -4.29
N HIS A 156 6.79 -2.42 -3.79
CA HIS A 156 5.34 -2.52 -3.98
C HIS A 156 4.98 -2.29 -5.45
N LEU A 157 5.54 -1.25 -6.07
CA LEU A 157 5.39 -1.00 -7.50
C LEU A 157 5.82 -2.21 -8.34
N LEU A 158 6.98 -2.82 -8.03
CA LEU A 158 7.44 -4.01 -8.75
C LEU A 158 6.49 -5.20 -8.57
N SER A 159 5.90 -5.36 -7.39
CA SER A 159 4.95 -6.45 -7.12
C SER A 159 3.68 -6.31 -7.95
N VAL A 160 3.12 -5.09 -8.02
CA VAL A 160 1.94 -4.80 -8.85
C VAL A 160 2.28 -4.97 -10.33
N LEU A 161 3.46 -4.50 -10.75
CA LEU A 161 3.96 -4.68 -12.11
C LEU A 161 4.07 -6.17 -12.49
N ALA A 162 4.50 -7.03 -11.56
CA ALA A 162 4.57 -8.46 -11.80
C ALA A 162 3.18 -9.04 -12.09
N HIS A 163 2.15 -8.68 -11.31
CA HIS A 163 0.77 -9.11 -11.54
C HIS A 163 0.23 -8.65 -12.90
N ALA A 164 0.49 -7.40 -13.30
CA ALA A 164 0.12 -6.88 -14.62
C ALA A 164 0.78 -7.68 -15.76
N GLN A 165 2.07 -8.01 -15.62
CA GLN A 165 2.82 -8.78 -16.61
C GLN A 165 2.39 -10.25 -16.68
N LEU A 166 2.04 -10.86 -15.55
CA LEU A 166 1.57 -12.24 -15.50
C LEU A 166 0.26 -12.42 -16.28
N LYS A 167 -0.64 -11.44 -16.23
CA LYS A 167 -1.90 -11.44 -16.99
C LYS A 167 -1.71 -11.46 -18.51
N LEU A 168 -0.58 -10.96 -19.03
CA LEU A 168 -0.28 -10.99 -20.46
C LEU A 168 0.34 -12.31 -20.93
N GLY A 169 0.63 -13.24 -20.02
CA GLY A 169 1.34 -14.47 -20.32
C GLY A 169 2.84 -14.24 -20.51
N GLY A 170 3.67 -14.97 -19.77
CA GLY A 170 5.12 -14.95 -19.96
C GLY A 170 5.93 -15.10 -18.66
N SER A 171 7.23 -15.35 -18.83
CA SER A 171 8.17 -15.53 -17.72
C SER A 171 8.64 -14.21 -17.08
N LYS A 172 8.42 -13.06 -17.76
CA LYS A 172 8.84 -11.73 -17.27
C LYS A 172 8.21 -11.38 -15.93
N GLY A 173 6.91 -11.63 -15.77
CA GLY A 173 6.19 -11.36 -14.52
C GLY A 173 6.78 -12.09 -13.32
N ARG A 174 7.17 -13.36 -13.47
CA ARG A 174 7.83 -14.13 -12.39
C ARG A 174 9.21 -13.56 -12.02
N ARG A 175 10.01 -13.13 -13.00
CA ARG A 175 11.30 -12.47 -12.72
C ARG A 175 11.12 -11.15 -12.00
N THR A 176 10.13 -10.36 -12.41
CA THR A 176 9.79 -9.10 -11.73
C THR A 176 9.29 -9.37 -10.31
N ALA A 177 8.49 -10.41 -10.08
CA ALA A 177 8.05 -10.80 -8.74
C ALA A 177 9.22 -11.24 -7.85
N ALA A 178 10.16 -12.03 -8.37
CA ALA A 178 11.37 -12.42 -7.63
C ALA A 178 12.19 -11.20 -7.19
N ARG A 179 12.41 -10.24 -8.10
CA ARG A 179 13.10 -8.98 -7.78
C ARG A 179 12.32 -8.12 -6.77
N ALA A 180 11.00 -8.12 -6.86
CA ALA A 180 10.16 -7.44 -5.88
C ALA A 180 10.29 -8.08 -4.50
N LEU A 181 10.31 -9.41 -4.43
CA LEU A 181 10.48 -10.18 -3.20
C LEU A 181 11.84 -9.90 -2.54
N GLU A 182 12.93 -9.90 -3.32
CA GLU A 182 14.29 -9.58 -2.83
C GLU A 182 14.38 -8.19 -2.20
N ARG A 183 13.59 -7.23 -2.69
CA ARG A 183 13.57 -5.83 -2.23
C ARG A 183 12.54 -5.56 -1.15
N SER A 184 11.55 -6.42 -1.02
CA SER A 184 10.47 -6.25 -0.07
C SER A 184 10.97 -6.45 1.36
N VAL A 185 10.55 -5.57 2.26
CA VAL A 185 10.76 -5.78 3.69
C VAL A 185 9.82 -6.89 4.19
N ALA A 186 10.25 -7.61 5.22
CA ALA A 186 9.41 -8.62 5.89
C ALA A 186 8.06 -8.02 6.31
N ARG A 187 7.03 -8.86 6.37
CA ARG A 187 5.69 -8.50 6.85
C ARG A 187 5.00 -7.40 6.04
N SER A 188 5.43 -7.10 4.81
CA SER A 188 4.90 -5.99 3.97
C SER A 188 3.91 -6.40 2.88
N PRO A 189 2.99 -5.49 2.46
CA PRO A 189 2.09 -5.76 1.35
C PRO A 189 2.85 -6.12 0.09
N ALA A 190 3.93 -5.39 -0.22
CA ALA A 190 4.83 -5.70 -1.33
C ALA A 190 5.31 -7.16 -1.30
N ARG A 191 5.76 -7.63 -0.13
CA ARG A 191 6.23 -9.01 0.04
C ARG A 191 5.13 -10.04 -0.21
N VAL A 192 3.95 -9.83 0.38
CA VAL A 192 2.78 -10.68 0.17
C VAL A 192 2.41 -10.74 -1.32
N LEU A 193 2.34 -9.59 -1.99
CA LEU A 193 2.01 -9.52 -3.41
C LEU A 193 3.04 -10.22 -4.29
N ALA A 194 4.34 -10.07 -3.99
CA ALA A 194 5.41 -10.75 -4.71
C ALA A 194 5.34 -12.28 -4.53
N LEU A 195 5.07 -12.77 -3.32
CA LEU A 195 4.90 -14.20 -3.05
C LEU A 195 3.69 -14.78 -3.78
N LEU A 196 2.56 -14.07 -3.80
CA LEU A 196 1.37 -14.48 -4.56
C LEU A 196 1.66 -14.55 -6.07
N ALA A 197 2.38 -13.56 -6.62
CA ALA A 197 2.79 -13.58 -8.04
C ALA A 197 3.72 -14.77 -8.37
N LEU A 198 4.48 -15.25 -7.38
CA LEU A 198 5.34 -16.44 -7.49
C LEU A 198 4.62 -17.76 -7.18
N ARG A 199 3.31 -17.74 -6.89
CA ARG A 199 2.52 -18.92 -6.49
C ARG A 199 3.03 -19.60 -5.23
N ARG A 200 3.52 -18.80 -4.27
CA ARG A 200 3.97 -19.22 -2.94
C ARG A 200 2.92 -18.84 -1.90
N ASP A 201 1.71 -19.37 -2.07
CA ASP A 201 0.51 -18.94 -1.34
C ASP A 201 0.61 -19.12 0.18
N SER A 202 1.17 -20.25 0.63
CA SER A 202 1.36 -20.53 2.07
C SER A 202 2.27 -19.50 2.75
N GLU A 203 3.36 -19.13 2.09
CA GLU A 203 4.30 -18.12 2.58
C GLU A 203 3.69 -16.71 2.53
N ALA A 204 2.93 -16.40 1.49
CA ALA A 204 2.20 -15.13 1.42
C ALA A 204 1.21 -14.97 2.57
N LEU A 205 0.47 -16.04 2.91
CA LEU A 205 -0.46 -16.05 4.04
C LEU A 205 0.24 -15.94 5.40
N ALA A 206 1.42 -16.57 5.55
CA ALA A 206 2.24 -16.42 6.75
C ALA A 206 2.72 -14.97 6.93
N GLU A 207 3.30 -14.37 5.88
CA GLU A 207 3.75 -12.97 5.89
C GLU A 207 2.61 -11.98 6.15
N ALA A 208 1.44 -12.22 5.57
CA ALA A 208 0.26 -11.41 5.81
C ALA A 208 -0.20 -11.48 7.28
N ARG A 209 -0.22 -12.68 7.86
CA ARG A 209 -0.58 -12.89 9.26
C ARG A 209 0.42 -12.20 10.20
N ASP A 210 1.71 -12.40 9.96
CA ASP A 210 2.77 -11.84 10.80
C ASP A 210 2.84 -10.31 10.70
N GLY A 211 2.48 -9.76 9.54
CA GLY A 211 2.41 -8.33 9.27
C GLY A 211 1.06 -7.68 9.55
N GLU A 212 0.11 -8.43 10.09
CA GLU A 212 -1.26 -7.98 10.39
C GLU A 212 -1.90 -7.28 9.19
N ILE A 213 -1.66 -7.81 7.99
CA ILE A 213 -2.12 -7.23 6.73
C ILE A 213 -3.50 -7.79 6.42
N HIS A 214 -4.47 -6.91 6.22
CA HIS A 214 -5.82 -7.32 5.88
C HIS A 214 -5.93 -7.84 4.43
N PRO A 215 -6.71 -8.90 4.16
CA PRO A 215 -6.86 -9.50 2.82
C PRO A 215 -7.23 -8.56 1.68
N VAL A 216 -7.94 -7.47 1.99
CA VAL A 216 -8.32 -6.42 1.02
C VAL A 216 -7.14 -5.91 0.18
N TRP A 217 -5.90 -6.03 0.67
CA TRP A 217 -4.68 -5.67 -0.07
C TRP A 217 -4.36 -6.56 -1.27
N TRP A 218 -4.89 -7.79 -1.33
CA TRP A 218 -4.58 -8.74 -2.40
C TRP A 218 -5.77 -9.52 -2.95
N GLU A 219 -6.94 -9.46 -2.33
CA GLU A 219 -8.15 -10.16 -2.81
C GLU A 219 -8.56 -9.78 -4.24
N ALA A 220 -8.46 -8.50 -4.60
CA ALA A 220 -8.78 -8.03 -5.95
C ALA A 220 -7.84 -8.61 -7.03
N LEU A 221 -6.62 -8.99 -6.62
CA LEU A 221 -5.61 -9.56 -7.52
C LEU A 221 -5.86 -11.04 -7.80
N GLN A 222 -6.40 -11.76 -6.81
CA GLN A 222 -6.70 -13.18 -6.90
C GLN A 222 -8.02 -13.45 -7.63
N SER A 223 -9.01 -12.57 -7.47
CA SER A 223 -10.38 -12.84 -7.91
C SER A 223 -10.65 -12.58 -9.39
N GLY A 224 -9.70 -12.04 -10.16
CA GLY A 224 -9.94 -11.67 -11.56
C GLY A 224 -11.24 -10.86 -11.72
N ARG A 225 -11.56 -10.03 -10.72
CA ARG A 225 -12.94 -9.52 -10.54
C ARG A 225 -13.37 -8.76 -11.80
N PRO A 226 -14.48 -9.16 -12.44
CA PRO A 226 -15.06 -8.39 -13.53
C PRO A 226 -15.46 -7.01 -13.01
N GLU A 227 -15.39 -5.99 -13.87
CA GLU A 227 -15.97 -4.67 -13.59
C GLU A 227 -17.44 -4.81 -13.15
N PRO A 228 -17.94 -3.95 -12.26
CA PRO A 228 -19.39 -3.81 -12.12
C PRO A 228 -19.93 -3.34 -13.47
N ASP A 229 -20.77 -4.18 -14.08
CA ASP A 229 -21.42 -3.94 -15.37
C ASP A 229 -21.81 -2.47 -15.52
N SER A 230 -21.24 -1.81 -16.53
CA SER A 230 -21.83 -0.61 -17.10
C SER A 230 -23.25 -1.00 -17.52
N ALA A 231 -24.24 -0.50 -16.79
CA ALA A 231 -25.64 -0.64 -17.13
C ALA A 231 -25.81 -0.25 -18.61
N SER A 232 -26.01 -1.27 -19.44
CA SER A 232 -26.49 -1.14 -20.80
C SER A 232 -27.92 -0.64 -20.70
N SER A 233 -28.09 0.69 -20.69
CA SER A 233 -29.36 1.30 -21.05
C SER A 233 -29.54 1.14 -22.56
N ALA A 234 -29.88 -0.08 -22.96
CA ALA A 234 -30.42 -0.36 -24.28
C ALA A 234 -31.76 0.36 -24.40
N SER A 235 -31.73 1.45 -25.16
CA SER A 235 -32.71 1.83 -26.17
C SER A 235 -34.08 1.16 -26.03
N SER A 236 -35.01 1.81 -25.34
CA SER A 236 -36.43 1.68 -25.65
C SER A 236 -36.68 2.43 -26.97
N ARG A 237 -36.60 1.70 -28.08
CA ARG A 237 -37.34 2.00 -29.29
C ARG A 237 -38.28 0.82 -29.52
N GLU A 238 -39.57 1.11 -29.48
CA GLU A 238 -40.76 0.38 -29.97
C GLU A 238 -41.91 0.68 -28.99
N GLY A 239 -43.05 1.26 -29.37
CA GLY A 239 -43.57 1.66 -30.69
C GLY A 239 -44.52 2.86 -30.58
#